data_AF-A0A433RNT2-F1
#
_entry.id   AF-A0A433RNT2-F1
#
_cell.length_a   1.000
_cell.length_b   1.000
_cell.length_c   1.000
_cell.angle_alpha   90.00
_cell.angle_beta   90.00
_cell.angle_gamma   90.00
#
_symmetry.space_group_name_H-M   'P 1'
#
loop_
_entity.id
_entity.type
_entity.pdbx_description
1 polymer ?
#
loop_
_entity_poly.entity_id
_entity_poly.type
_entity_poly.pdbx_seq_one_letter_code
_entity_poly.pdbx_strand_id
1 'polypeptide(L)'
;MAIFALEKQEMGQLFDTLLHTGIHTYKKKHSKASLPARVEAEKKEKSTRQGAVFVVRQKADFTANGVKGYIVTSKETLLEDAHTLTHFTPNVYRTFGYT
;
A
#
# COMPACT_ATOMS: atom_id res chain seq x y z
N MET A 1 8.55 -17.72 14.04
CA MET A 1 8.70 -16.31 13.63
C MET A 1 9.42 -16.13 12.30
N ALA A 2 10.42 -16.95 11.95
CA ALA A 2 11.14 -16.80 10.67
C ALA A 2 10.26 -16.99 9.40
N ILE A 3 9.29 -17.91 9.42
CA ILE A 3 8.38 -18.17 8.28
C ILE A 3 7.52 -16.94 7.95
N PHE A 4 6.88 -16.33 8.96
CA PHE A 4 6.11 -15.09 8.76
C PHE A 4 6.96 -13.89 8.32
N ALA A 5 8.23 -13.84 8.72
CA ALA A 5 9.15 -12.81 8.25
C ALA A 5 9.52 -13.01 6.77
N LEU A 6 9.67 -14.27 6.35
CA LEU A 6 9.92 -14.64 4.95
C LEU A 6 8.72 -14.26 4.07
N GLU A 7 7.50 -14.62 4.48
CA GLU A 7 6.26 -14.25 3.77
C GLU A 7 6.12 -12.73 3.62
N LYS A 8 6.42 -11.97 4.68
CA LYS A 8 6.37 -10.51 4.63
C LYS A 8 7.43 -9.92 3.69
N GLN A 9 8.61 -10.52 3.62
CA GLN A 9 9.68 -10.08 2.73
C GLN A 9 9.36 -10.38 1.27
N GLU A 10 8.85 -11.58 0.97
CA GLU A 10 8.39 -11.97 -0.38
C GLU A 10 7.24 -11.07 -0.86
N MET A 11 6.27 -10.77 0.01
CA MET A 11 5.21 -9.80 -0.30
C MET A 11 5.73 -8.38 -0.48
N GLY A 12 6.75 -7.99 0.28
CA GLY A 12 7.45 -6.72 0.08
C GLY A 12 8.01 -6.60 -1.34
N GLN A 13 8.71 -7.64 -1.81
CA GLN A 13 9.30 -7.69 -3.15
C GLN A 13 8.25 -7.73 -4.26
N LEU A 14 7.14 -8.46 -4.06
CA LEU A 14 6.01 -8.47 -4.98
C LEU A 14 5.43 -7.06 -5.16
N PHE A 15 5.14 -6.36 -4.06
CA PHE A 15 4.62 -4.99 -4.14
C PHE A 15 5.62 -4.01 -4.72
N ASP A 16 6.92 -4.19 -4.46
CA ASP A 16 7.96 -3.37 -5.10
C ASP A 16 7.99 -3.57 -6.63
N THR A 17 7.73 -4.79 -7.10
CA THR A 17 7.67 -5.09 -8.54
C THR A 17 6.39 -4.55 -9.18
N LEU A 18 5.24 -4.65 -8.49
CA LEU A 18 3.96 -4.21 -9.03
C LEU A 18 3.80 -2.69 -8.99
N LEU A 19 4.17 -2.06 -7.87
CA LEU A 19 3.90 -0.66 -7.59
C LEU A 19 5.11 0.24 -7.84
N HIS A 20 6.31 -0.34 -8.02
CA HIS A 20 7.56 0.40 -8.13
C HIS A 20 7.68 1.42 -6.98
N THR A 21 7.90 2.69 -7.28
CA THR A 21 7.88 3.80 -6.31
C THR A 21 6.65 4.69 -6.47
N GLY A 22 5.52 4.08 -6.85
CA GLY A 22 4.26 4.79 -7.12
C GLY A 22 3.44 5.13 -5.88
N ILE A 23 3.66 4.45 -4.75
CA ILE A 23 3.06 4.82 -3.45
C ILE A 23 4.18 4.99 -2.41
N HIS A 24 3.88 5.74 -1.34
CA HIS A 24 4.88 6.00 -0.30
C HIS A 24 5.39 4.71 0.33
N THR A 25 6.66 4.66 0.72
CA THR A 25 7.22 3.51 1.43
C THR A 25 6.59 3.38 2.82
N TYR A 26 6.50 4.50 3.53
CA TYR A 26 6.01 4.58 4.92
C TYR A 26 4.77 5.46 5.05
N LYS A 27 4.01 5.24 6.13
CA LYS A 27 2.87 6.11 6.48
C LYS A 27 3.37 7.51 6.85
N LYS A 28 2.64 8.54 6.42
CA LYS A 28 2.91 9.94 6.84
C LYS A 28 2.64 10.17 8.33
N LYS A 29 1.69 9.44 8.91
CA LYS A 29 1.29 9.53 10.32
C LYS A 29 1.32 8.13 10.94
N HIS A 30 1.70 8.05 12.21
CA HIS A 30 1.74 6.80 12.99
C HIS A 30 2.49 5.63 12.30
N SER A 31 3.52 5.93 11.53
CA SER A 31 4.41 4.90 10.98
C SER A 31 5.21 4.25 12.11
N LYS A 32 5.46 2.94 11.97
CA LYS A 32 6.34 2.18 12.87
C LYS A 32 7.82 2.38 12.52
N ALA A 33 8.12 2.98 11.38
CA ALA A 33 9.48 3.27 10.97
C ALA A 33 10.07 4.46 11.75
N SER A 34 11.39 4.41 11.97
CA SER A 34 12.10 5.50 12.63
C SER A 34 12.06 6.77 11.78
N LEU A 35 12.14 7.94 12.44
CA LEU A 35 12.14 9.23 11.75
C LEU A 35 13.25 9.33 10.68
N PRO A 36 14.51 8.88 10.93
CA PRO A 36 15.55 8.90 9.90
C PRO A 36 15.19 8.07 8.67
N ALA A 37 14.66 6.85 8.85
CA ALA A 37 14.28 5.97 7.75
C ALA A 37 13.16 6.58 6.88
N ARG A 38 12.21 7.25 7.53
CA ARG A 38 11.12 7.97 6.85
C ARG A 38 11.64 9.15 6.03
N VAL A 39 12.53 9.95 6.60
CA VAL A 39 13.14 11.10 5.91
C VAL A 39 13.96 10.65 4.70
N GLU A 40 14.69 9.54 4.82
CA GLU A 40 15.45 8.98 3.69
C GLU A 40 14.53 8.48 2.57
N ALA A 41 13.47 7.76 2.91
CA ALA A 41 12.47 7.31 1.94
C ALA A 41 11.79 8.50 1.24
N GLU A 42 11.36 9.52 1.98
CA GLU A 42 10.77 10.74 1.42
C GLU A 42 11.73 11.45 0.47
N LYS A 43 13.04 11.50 0.78
CA LYS A 43 14.05 12.05 -0.13
C LYS A 43 14.13 11.29 -1.45
N LYS A 44 14.10 9.95 -1.41
CA LYS A 44 14.09 9.10 -2.61
C LYS A 44 12.81 9.26 -3.40
N GLU A 45 11.69 9.44 -2.72
CA GLU A 45 10.36 9.60 -3.31
C GLU A 45 10.14 10.98 -3.93
N LYS A 46 10.94 12.01 -3.60
CA LYS A 46 10.79 13.36 -4.20
C LYS A 46 10.87 13.39 -5.73
N SER A 47 11.60 12.46 -6.33
CA SER A 47 11.75 12.36 -7.79
C SER A 47 10.56 11.66 -8.46
N THR A 48 9.66 11.05 -7.69
CA THR A 48 8.56 10.24 -8.22
C THR A 48 7.22 10.66 -7.62
N ARG A 49 6.20 10.76 -8.46
CA ARG A 49 4.88 11.20 -8.00
C ARG A 49 4.19 10.05 -7.28
N GLN A 50 3.86 10.29 -6.01
CA GLN A 50 3.17 9.32 -5.16
C GLN A 50 1.65 9.39 -5.38
N GLY A 51 1.02 8.23 -5.43
CA GLY A 51 -0.42 8.04 -5.64
C GLY A 51 -1.03 7.14 -4.57
N ALA A 52 -2.06 6.41 -4.96
CA ALA A 52 -2.72 5.44 -4.09
C ALA A 52 -3.22 4.21 -4.86
N VAL A 53 -3.50 3.17 -4.10
CA VAL A 53 -4.20 1.96 -4.56
C VAL A 53 -5.50 1.79 -3.78
N PHE A 54 -6.47 1.13 -4.39
CA PHE A 54 -7.73 0.77 -3.76
C PHE A 54 -7.69 -0.67 -3.31
N VAL A 55 -8.19 -0.94 -2.11
CA VAL A 55 -8.17 -2.28 -1.51
C VAL A 55 -9.56 -2.64 -0.98
N VAL A 56 -9.86 -3.94 -0.96
CA VAL A 56 -11.15 -4.49 -0.54
C VAL A 56 -10.93 -5.70 0.36
N ARG A 57 -11.68 -5.77 1.48
CA ARG A 57 -11.55 -6.85 2.48
C ARG A 57 -12.27 -8.12 2.05
N GLN A 58 -13.44 -8.03 1.43
CA GLN A 58 -14.24 -9.19 1.01
C GLN A 58 -14.82 -9.03 -0.40
N LYS A 59 -14.94 -10.11 -1.15
CA LYS A 59 -15.48 -10.09 -2.52
C LYS A 59 -16.91 -9.52 -2.60
N ALA A 60 -17.72 -9.72 -1.55
CA ALA A 60 -19.10 -9.22 -1.48
C ALA A 60 -19.19 -7.68 -1.45
N ASP A 61 -18.09 -6.98 -1.16
CA ASP A 61 -18.05 -5.51 -1.14
C ASP A 61 -18.01 -4.90 -2.56
N PHE A 62 -17.83 -5.72 -3.61
CA PHE A 62 -18.08 -5.33 -4.98
C PHE A 62 -19.59 -5.39 -5.25
N THR A 63 -20.27 -4.25 -5.12
CA THR A 63 -21.72 -4.14 -5.31
C THR A 63 -22.06 -3.54 -6.66
N ALA A 64 -23.32 -3.70 -7.10
CA ALA A 64 -23.79 -3.09 -8.35
C ALA A 64 -23.71 -1.55 -8.37
N ASN A 65 -23.73 -0.93 -7.19
CA ASN A 65 -23.75 0.53 -7.04
C ASN A 65 -22.37 1.12 -6.70
N GLY A 66 -21.32 0.28 -6.68
CA GLY A 66 -19.97 0.70 -6.32
C GLY A 66 -19.24 -0.30 -5.43
N VAL A 67 -18.03 0.06 -5.02
CA VAL A 67 -17.14 -0.81 -4.24
C VAL A 67 -16.98 -0.27 -2.83
N LYS A 68 -17.24 -1.10 -1.82
CA LYS A 68 -16.93 -0.78 -0.42
C LYS A 68 -15.47 -1.14 -0.13
N GLY A 69 -14.58 -0.20 -0.42
CA GLY A 69 -13.15 -0.35 -0.17
C GLY A 69 -12.58 0.81 0.62
N TYR A 70 -11.25 0.84 0.72
CA TYR A 70 -10.53 1.99 1.25
C TYR A 70 -9.28 2.25 0.42
N ILE A 71 -8.70 3.44 0.63
CA ILE A 71 -7.55 3.93 -0.14
C ILE A 71 -6.30 3.70 0.69
N VAL A 72 -5.29 3.09 0.07
CA VAL A 72 -3.97 2.88 0.66
C VAL A 72 -2.94 3.71 -0.10
N THR A 73 -2.21 4.54 0.65
CA THR A 73 -1.20 5.48 0.11
C THR A 73 0.23 5.08 0.48
N SER A 74 0.42 4.00 1.24
CA SER A 74 1.76 3.54 1.61
C SER A 74 1.91 2.02 1.59
N LYS A 75 3.10 1.55 1.19
CA LYS A 75 3.48 0.13 1.19
C LYS A 75 3.44 -0.46 2.59
N GLU A 76 3.82 0.32 3.60
CA GLU A 76 3.69 -0.07 5.02
C GLU A 76 2.25 -0.49 5.37
N THR A 77 1.24 0.33 5.05
CA THR A 77 -0.17 -0.06 5.27
C THR A 77 -0.55 -1.29 4.44
N LEU A 78 -0.14 -1.33 3.17
CA LEU A 78 -0.50 -2.44 2.28
C LEU A 78 0.03 -3.78 2.79
N LEU A 79 1.27 -3.81 3.28
CA LEU A 79 1.88 -5.00 3.88
C LEU A 79 1.23 -5.40 5.21
N GLU A 80 0.83 -4.43 6.02
CA GLU A 80 0.12 -4.71 7.28
C GLU A 80 -1.26 -5.31 7.04
N ASP A 81 -1.97 -4.81 6.03
CA ASP A 81 -3.33 -5.24 5.74
C ASP A 81 -3.40 -6.44 4.80
N ALA A 82 -2.31 -6.82 4.11
CA ALA A 82 -2.27 -7.81 3.03
C ALA A 82 -3.03 -9.11 3.36
N HIS A 83 -2.83 -9.66 4.55
CA HIS A 83 -3.48 -10.91 4.99
C HIS A 83 -5.00 -10.80 5.18
N THR A 84 -5.53 -9.59 5.26
CA THR A 84 -6.96 -9.30 5.47
C THR A 84 -7.66 -8.78 4.21
N LEU A 85 -6.92 -8.60 3.12
CA LEU A 85 -7.42 -8.12 1.85
C LEU A 85 -7.71 -9.29 0.93
N THR A 86 -8.80 -9.20 0.17
CA THR A 86 -9.09 -10.17 -0.90
C THR A 86 -8.78 -9.61 -2.28
N HIS A 87 -8.83 -8.29 -2.46
CA HIS A 87 -8.56 -7.65 -3.75
C HIS A 87 -7.82 -6.32 -3.54
N PHE A 88 -6.95 -5.98 -4.50
CA PHE A 88 -6.38 -4.65 -4.64
C PHE A 88 -6.21 -4.27 -6.10
N THR A 89 -6.17 -2.98 -6.40
CA THR A 89 -5.84 -2.48 -7.73
C THR A 89 -4.32 -2.38 -7.90
N PRO A 90 -3.68 -3.14 -8.81
CA PRO A 90 -2.24 -3.05 -9.02
C PRO A 90 -1.83 -1.72 -9.68
N ASN A 91 -2.76 -1.05 -10.35
CA ASN A 91 -2.51 0.27 -10.90
C ASN A 91 -2.49 1.34 -9.80
N VAL A 92 -1.46 2.19 -9.82
CA VAL A 92 -1.33 3.33 -8.91
C VAL A 92 -2.06 4.53 -9.50
N TYR A 93 -3.08 5.02 -8.80
CA TYR A 93 -3.87 6.16 -9.21
C TYR A 93 -3.29 7.47 -8.66
N ARG A 94 -3.18 8.48 -9.52
CA ARG A 94 -2.66 9.82 -9.16
C ARG A 94 -3.72 10.72 -8.51
N THR A 95 -4.97 10.47 -8.85
CA THR A 95 -6.15 11.13 -8.29
C THR A 95 -7.08 10.03 -7.83
N PHE A 96 -7.55 10.13 -6.60
CA PHE A 96 -8.32 9.08 -5.96
C PHE A 96 -9.25 9.71 -4.94
N GLY A 97 -10.39 9.06 -4.74
CA GLY A 97 -11.43 9.47 -3.81
C GLY A 97 -12.55 8.45 -3.87
N TYR A 98 -13.29 8.34 -2.78
CA TYR A 98 -14.62 7.73 -2.79
C TYR A 98 -15.64 8.85 -2.71
N THR A 99 -16.78 8.64 -3.38
CA THR A 99 -17.97 9.48 -3.27
C THR A 99 -18.83 9.03 -2.10
#